data_AF-A0A420Z9A0-F1
#
_entry.id   AF-A0A420Z9A0-F1
#
_cell.length_a   1.000
_cell.length_b   1.000
_cell.length_c   1.000
_cell.angle_alpha   90.00
_cell.angle_beta   90.00
_cell.angle_gamma   90.00
#
_symmetry.space_group_name_H-M   'P 1'
#
loop_
_entity.id
_entity.type
_entity.pdbx_description
1 polymer ?
#
loop_
_entity_poly.entity_id
_entity_poly.type
_entity_poly.pdbx_seq_one_letter_code
_entity_poly.pdbx_strand_id
1 'polypeptide(L)'
;MCLYKLDNFKVHKYEGWQVFTQVDGHLTPCMRRDYYYNECPVNEWEEDIMAHILKTGNSLNTYPTGFHIFLRKRDAELWEESGICNNSIIKKVKFRKIVAKGWQVGRGMSKFMKVVVARERYIID
;
A
#
# COMPACT_ATOMS: atom_id res chain seq x y z
N MET A 1 2.86 5.38 -5.71
CA MET A 1 2.37 5.58 -4.32
C MET A 1 3.46 6.26 -3.49
N CYS A 2 3.11 7.17 -2.57
CA CYS A 2 4.07 7.95 -1.78
C CYS A 2 3.77 7.90 -0.28
N LEU A 3 4.82 7.83 0.53
CA LEU A 3 4.77 8.12 1.97
C LEU A 3 4.90 9.63 2.16
N TYR A 4 4.21 10.20 3.14
CA TYR A 4 4.31 11.63 3.47
C TYR A 4 5.69 11.99 4.03
N LYS A 5 6.27 11.11 4.86
CA LYS A 5 7.59 11.29 5.45
C LYS A 5 8.29 9.94 5.59
N LEU A 6 9.54 9.83 5.14
CA LEU A 6 10.36 8.64 5.37
C LEU A 6 10.85 8.57 6.82
N ASP A 7 10.96 7.36 7.35
CA ASP A 7 11.50 7.10 8.69
C ASP A 7 12.12 5.70 8.73
N ASN A 8 13.15 5.51 9.55
CA ASN A 8 13.92 4.25 9.61
C ASN A 8 13.64 3.44 10.88
N PHE A 9 12.38 3.37 11.32
CA PHE A 9 12.02 2.58 12.50
C PHE A 9 12.28 1.06 12.31
N LYS A 10 12.45 0.36 13.43
CA LYS A 10 12.60 -1.11 13.45
C LYS A 10 11.26 -1.80 13.23
N VAL A 11 11.25 -2.82 12.38
CA VAL A 11 10.11 -3.72 12.17
C VAL A 11 10.40 -5.01 12.91
N HIS A 12 9.62 -5.30 13.94
CA HIS A 12 9.81 -6.48 14.79
C HIS A 12 9.06 -7.72 14.27
N LYS A 13 7.99 -7.49 13.49
CA LYS A 13 7.16 -8.53 12.90
C LYS A 13 6.81 -8.18 11.47
N TYR A 14 6.96 -9.15 10.57
CA TYR A 14 6.62 -9.03 9.16
C TYR A 14 5.13 -9.31 8.91
N GLU A 15 4.29 -8.73 9.77
CA GLU A 15 2.83 -8.79 9.69
C GLU A 15 2.27 -7.39 9.89
N GLY A 16 1.19 -7.09 9.19
CA GLY A 16 0.48 -5.82 9.30
C GLY A 16 -0.92 -5.92 8.76
N TRP A 17 -1.47 -4.77 8.42
CA TRP A 17 -2.84 -4.60 7.95
C TRP A 17 -2.83 -3.80 6.67
N GLN A 18 -3.68 -4.18 5.73
CA GLN A 18 -3.82 -3.48 4.47
C GLN A 18 -5.31 -3.25 4.19
N VAL A 19 -5.58 -2.08 3.61
CA VAL A 19 -6.91 -1.70 3.14
C VAL A 19 -7.06 -2.11 1.68
N PHE A 20 -8.12 -2.85 1.40
CA PHE A 20 -8.49 -3.35 0.09
C PHE A 20 -9.78 -2.71 -0.39
N THR A 21 -9.98 -2.66 -1.70
CA THR A 21 -11.26 -2.36 -2.32
C THR A 21 -11.74 -3.62 -3.04
N GLN A 22 -13.02 -3.93 -2.94
CA GLN A 22 -13.62 -5.02 -3.69
C GLN A 22 -14.05 -4.51 -5.07
N VAL A 23 -13.49 -5.11 -6.12
CA VAL A 23 -13.82 -4.82 -7.53
C VAL A 23 -14.14 -6.16 -8.20
N ASP A 24 -15.36 -6.29 -8.73
CA ASP A 24 -15.83 -7.50 -9.42
C ASP A 24 -15.59 -8.81 -8.64
N GLY A 25 -15.79 -8.77 -7.32
CA GLY A 25 -15.57 -9.93 -6.43
C GLY A 25 -14.12 -10.14 -5.99
N HIS A 26 -13.16 -9.43 -6.57
CA HIS A 26 -11.74 -9.53 -6.25
C HIS A 26 -11.28 -8.43 -5.28
N LEU A 27 -10.39 -8.78 -4.35
CA LEU A 27 -9.77 -7.81 -3.45
C LEU A 27 -8.55 -7.17 -4.12
N THR A 28 -8.63 -5.89 -4.40
CA THR A 28 -7.52 -5.09 -4.92
C THR A 28 -6.96 -4.20 -3.81
N PRO A 29 -5.65 -3.93 -3.76
CA PRO A 29 -5.12 -2.92 -2.84
C PRO A 29 -5.82 -1.59 -3.07
N CYS A 30 -6.26 -0.92 -2.01
CA CYS A 30 -6.83 0.41 -2.19
C CYS A 30 -5.74 1.37 -2.71
N MET A 31 -5.91 1.84 -3.93
CA MET A 31 -5.09 2.87 -4.57
C MET A 31 -5.97 4.07 -4.90
N ARG A 32 -5.41 5.29 -4.80
CA ARG A 32 -6.11 6.50 -5.22
C ARG A 32 -6.43 6.38 -6.72
N ARG A 33 -7.66 6.72 -7.12
CA ARG A 33 -8.18 6.58 -8.50
C ARG A 33 -7.30 7.18 -9.60
N ASP A 34 -6.36 8.07 -9.27
CA ASP A 34 -5.45 8.68 -10.25
C ASP A 34 -4.24 7.78 -10.60
N TYR A 35 -4.12 6.60 -9.99
CA TYR A 35 -3.08 5.60 -10.26
C TYR A 35 -3.64 4.40 -11.06
N TYR A 36 -4.49 4.66 -12.05
CA TYR A 36 -4.76 3.65 -13.08
C TYR A 36 -3.46 3.36 -13.82
N TYR A 37 -2.83 2.23 -13.53
CA TYR A 37 -2.46 1.25 -14.54
C TYR A 37 -2.13 -0.08 -13.85
N ASN A 38 -2.82 -1.11 -14.32
CA ASN A 38 -2.63 -2.55 -14.08
C ASN A 38 -3.22 -3.09 -12.77
N GLU A 39 -4.41 -3.68 -12.94
CA GLU A 39 -4.96 -4.77 -12.14
C GLU A 39 -3.85 -5.79 -11.87
N CYS A 40 -3.17 -5.69 -10.72
CA CYS A 40 -2.19 -6.68 -10.32
C CYS A 40 -2.95 -7.75 -9.51
N PRO A 41 -3.17 -8.97 -10.07
CA PRO A 41 -3.87 -10.03 -9.36
C PRO A 41 -3.16 -10.32 -8.03
N VAL A 42 -3.93 -10.71 -7.02
CA VAL A 42 -3.44 -10.90 -5.64
C VAL A 42 -2.32 -11.95 -5.54
N ASN A 43 -2.11 -12.77 -6.59
CA ASN A 43 -1.25 -13.96 -6.56
C ASN A 43 -0.28 -14.11 -7.74
N GLU A 44 -0.18 -13.16 -8.68
CA GLU A 44 0.70 -13.34 -9.86
C GLU A 44 1.90 -12.39 -9.80
N TRP A 45 3.07 -12.99 -9.63
CA TRP A 45 4.37 -12.39 -9.89
C TRP A 45 4.68 -12.61 -11.37
N GLU A 46 4.95 -11.56 -12.14
CA GLU A 46 6.10 -11.50 -13.05
C GLU A 46 6.20 -10.14 -13.75
N GLU A 47 7.47 -9.74 -13.96
CA GLU A 47 7.98 -8.47 -14.48
C GLU A 47 7.98 -7.25 -13.55
N ASP A 48 9.21 -6.80 -13.28
CA ASP A 48 9.52 -5.57 -12.57
C ASP A 48 8.92 -4.38 -13.36
N ILE A 49 7.79 -3.86 -12.88
CA ILE A 49 7.10 -2.68 -13.41
C ILE A 49 8.05 -1.48 -13.66
N MET A 50 9.25 -1.49 -13.07
CA MET A 50 10.37 -0.60 -13.40
C MET A 50 10.68 -0.52 -14.90
N ALA A 51 10.62 -1.64 -15.64
CA ALA A 51 10.87 -1.65 -17.08
C ALA A 51 9.81 -0.84 -17.86
N HIS A 52 8.57 -0.79 -17.35
CA HIS A 52 7.45 -0.07 -17.96
C HIS A 52 7.41 1.42 -17.53
N ILE A 53 7.78 1.72 -16.29
CA ILE A 53 7.84 3.11 -15.78
C ILE A 53 9.00 3.88 -16.41
N LEU A 54 10.16 3.25 -16.60
CA LEU A 54 11.30 3.86 -17.33
C LEU A 54 10.94 4.20 -18.77
N LYS A 55 10.02 3.45 -19.40
CA LYS A 55 9.51 3.71 -20.76
C LYS A 55 8.50 4.87 -20.83
N THR A 56 7.77 5.15 -19.75
CA THR A 56 6.62 6.07 -19.78
C THR A 56 6.93 7.46 -19.19
N GLY A 57 8.14 7.71 -18.70
CA GLY A 57 8.60 9.06 -18.33
C GLY A 57 7.92 9.68 -17.10
N ASN A 58 7.22 8.88 -16.29
CA ASN A 58 6.56 9.38 -15.10
C ASN A 58 7.57 9.82 -14.02
N SER A 59 7.30 10.97 -13.40
CA SER A 59 8.22 11.67 -12.50
C SER A 59 8.78 10.80 -11.37
N LEU A 60 10.07 10.99 -11.08
CA LEU A 60 10.89 10.33 -10.04
C LEU A 60 10.33 10.40 -8.60
N ASN A 61 9.22 11.11 -8.37
CA ASN A 61 8.53 11.19 -7.07
C ASN A 61 7.56 10.02 -6.85
N THR A 62 7.42 9.13 -7.83
CA THR A 62 6.53 7.98 -7.78
C THR A 62 7.35 6.75 -7.42
N TYR A 63 7.31 6.32 -6.15
CA TYR A 63 8.01 5.09 -5.74
C TYR A 63 7.50 3.89 -6.55
N PRO A 64 8.41 2.98 -6.94
CA PRO A 64 8.04 1.79 -7.69
C PRO A 64 7.14 0.88 -6.85
N THR A 65 6.21 0.23 -7.53
CA THR A 65 5.10 -0.58 -7.01
C THR A 65 5.41 -1.38 -5.75
N GLY A 66 4.77 -1.01 -4.65
CA GLY A 66 4.81 -1.74 -3.40
C GLY A 66 3.53 -1.51 -2.62
N PHE A 67 3.23 -2.41 -1.70
CA PHE A 67 1.99 -2.38 -0.92
C PHE A 67 2.19 -1.55 0.35
N HIS A 68 1.29 -0.59 0.59
CA HIS A 68 1.20 0.10 1.87
C HIS A 68 0.63 -0.86 2.91
N ILE A 69 1.44 -1.14 3.92
CA ILE A 69 1.09 -2.02 5.01
C ILE A 69 1.22 -1.24 6.31
N PHE A 70 0.09 -1.11 6.99
CA PHE A 70 0.00 -0.49 8.30
C PHE A 70 0.47 -1.49 9.35
N LEU A 71 1.41 -1.08 10.19
CA LEU A 71 1.91 -1.96 11.26
C LEU A 71 0.89 -2.16 12.39
N ARG A 72 -0.13 -1.30 12.47
CA ARG A 72 -1.21 -1.33 13.45
C ARG A 72 -2.55 -1.35 12.74
N LYS A 73 -3.49 -2.14 13.25
CA LYS A 73 -4.86 -2.20 12.70
C LYS A 73 -5.53 -0.84 12.73
N ARG A 74 -5.40 -0.11 13.85
CA ARG A 74 -5.98 1.23 14.02
C ARG A 74 -5.51 2.22 12.96
N ASP A 75 -4.26 2.12 12.52
CA ASP A 75 -3.72 2.99 11.47
C ASP A 75 -4.38 2.67 10.10
N ALA A 76 -4.67 1.39 9.82
CA ALA A 76 -5.43 1.01 8.63
C ALA A 76 -6.89 1.48 8.70
N GLU A 77 -7.51 1.41 9.88
CA GLU A 77 -8.87 1.92 10.11
C GLU A 77 -8.94 3.43 9.92
N LEU A 78 -7.98 4.19 10.45
CA LEU A 78 -7.89 5.64 10.23
C LEU A 78 -7.71 5.98 8.73
N TRP A 79 -6.93 5.18 8.00
CA TRP A 79 -6.79 5.34 6.55
C TRP A 79 -8.11 5.09 5.82
N GLU A 80 -8.85 4.09 6.23
CA GLU A 80 -10.17 3.75 5.72
C GLU A 80 -11.19 4.88 5.97
N GLU A 81 -11.26 5.36 7.22
CA GLU A 81 -12.08 6.49 7.67
C GLU A 81 -11.82 7.79 6.87
N SER A 82 -10.65 7.93 6.26
CA SER A 82 -10.31 9.11 5.44
C SER A 82 -11.08 9.20 4.10
N GLY A 83 -11.87 8.17 3.76
CA GLY A 83 -12.75 8.17 2.60
C GLY A 83 -12.01 8.13 1.25
N ILE A 84 -10.74 7.72 1.24
CA ILE A 84 -9.95 7.53 0.02
C ILE A 84 -10.42 6.28 -0.76
N CYS A 85 -10.91 5.28 -0.04
CA CYS A 85 -11.37 4.00 -0.56
C CYS A 85 -12.88 3.88 -0.32
N ASN A 86 -13.66 3.53 -1.34
CA ASN A 86 -15.07 3.15 -1.15
C ASN A 86 -15.16 1.63 -0.99
N ASN A 87 -16.11 1.15 -0.17
CA ASN A 87 -16.34 -0.28 0.08
C ASN A 87 -15.07 -1.03 0.49
N SER A 88 -14.35 -0.46 1.44
CA SER A 88 -13.06 -0.96 1.87
C SER A 88 -13.17 -2.17 2.78
N ILE A 89 -12.22 -3.09 2.66
CA ILE A 89 -12.05 -4.21 3.58
C ILE A 89 -10.63 -4.18 4.13
N ILE A 90 -10.50 -4.30 5.45
CA ILE A 90 -9.20 -4.35 6.12
C ILE A 90 -8.85 -5.81 6.39
N LYS A 91 -7.75 -6.28 5.81
CA LYS A 91 -7.25 -7.65 6.03
C LYS A 91 -5.86 -7.62 6.64
N LYS A 92 -5.56 -8.64 7.45
CA LYS A 92 -4.22 -8.87 7.98
C LYS A 92 -3.35 -9.49 6.89
N VAL A 93 -2.09 -9.08 6.82
CA VAL A 93 -1.14 -9.55 5.80
C VAL A 93 0.21 -9.89 6.41
N LYS A 94 0.89 -10.92 5.88
CA LYS A 94 2.35 -11.08 5.98
C LYS A 94 3.00 -10.32 4.86
N PHE A 95 4.22 -9.83 5.05
CA PHE A 95 4.94 -9.09 4.01
C PHE A 95 6.45 -9.30 4.05
N ARG A 96 7.13 -9.09 2.92
CA ARG A 96 8.59 -9.15 2.83
C ARG A 96 9.12 -8.18 1.77
N LYS A 97 10.45 -8.05 1.68
CA LYS A 97 11.13 -7.10 0.79
C LYS A 97 10.64 -5.66 1.01
N ILE A 98 10.89 -5.16 2.22
CA ILE A 98 10.61 -3.75 2.57
C ILE A 98 11.49 -2.85 1.72
N VAL A 99 10.88 -1.90 1.01
CA VAL A 99 11.59 -0.92 0.18
C VAL A 99 11.53 0.49 0.74
N ALA A 100 10.52 0.80 1.55
CA ALA A 100 10.45 2.05 2.28
C ALA A 100 9.70 1.88 3.60
N LYS A 101 10.00 2.77 4.53
CA LYS A 101 9.36 2.88 5.85
C LYS A 101 9.11 4.34 6.12
N GLY A 102 8.01 4.64 6.79
CA GLY A 102 7.69 6.01 7.10
C GLY A 102 6.29 6.20 7.62
N TRP A 103 5.77 7.37 7.31
CA TRP A 103 4.52 7.89 7.82
C TRP A 103 3.62 8.28 6.67
N GLN A 104 2.35 7.96 6.81
CA GLN A 104 1.29 8.34 5.88
C GLN A 104 0.25 9.19 6.61
N VAL A 105 -0.42 10.09 5.88
CA VAL A 105 -1.51 10.91 6.40
C VAL A 105 -2.77 10.70 5.56
N GLY A 106 -3.91 10.50 6.22
CA GLY A 106 -5.20 10.37 5.56
C GLY A 106 -5.71 11.74 5.10
N ARG A 107 -6.62 11.77 4.12
CA ARG A 107 -7.17 13.02 3.61
C ARG A 107 -7.89 13.78 4.74
N GLY A 108 -7.51 15.03 4.96
CA GLY A 108 -8.12 15.88 5.99
C GLY A 108 -7.76 15.49 7.43
N MET A 109 -6.79 14.59 7.63
CA MET A 109 -6.37 14.14 8.96
C MET A 109 -5.08 14.81 9.40
N SER A 110 -4.93 15.02 10.70
CA SER A 110 -3.68 15.51 11.33
C SER A 110 -2.80 14.38 11.88
N LYS A 111 -3.26 13.12 11.81
CA LYS A 111 -2.58 11.97 12.40
C LYS A 111 -1.69 11.27 11.39
N PHE A 112 -0.44 11.04 11.79
CA PHE A 112 0.53 10.22 11.06
C PHE A 112 0.35 8.74 11.40
N MET A 113 0.21 7.93 10.37
CA MET A 113 0.05 6.47 10.43
C MET A 113 1.36 5.80 10.05
N LYS A 114 1.79 4.80 10.81
CA LYS A 114 3.07 4.14 10.55
C LYS A 114 2.91 3.09 9.47
N VAL A 115 3.63 3.27 8.37
CA VAL A 115 3.46 2.46 7.16
C VAL A 115 4.79 1.93 6.66
N VAL A 116 4.76 0.68 6.22
CA VAL A 116 5.82 0.04 5.45
C VAL A 116 5.35 -0.08 4.00
N VAL A 117 6.26 0.15 3.06
CA VAL A 117 6.07 -0.22 1.65
C VAL A 117 6.88 -1.48 1.40
N ALA A 118 6.19 -2.56 1.03
CA ALA A 118 6.81 -3.85 0.77
C ALA A 118 6.49 -4.32 -0.66
N ARG A 119 7.43 -5.01 -1.31
CA ARG A 119 7.19 -5.57 -2.66
C ARG A 119 6.30 -6.79 -2.64
N GLU A 120 6.19 -7.45 -1.50
CA GLU A 120 5.48 -8.71 -1.39
C GLU A 120 4.59 -8.74 -0.16
N ARG A 121 3.39 -9.30 -0.33
CA ARG A 121 2.41 -9.51 0.75
C ARG A 121 1.58 -10.77 0.51
N TYR A 122 1.03 -11.33 1.58
CA TYR A 122 0.06 -12.43 1.55
C TYR A 122 -1.03 -12.16 2.57
N ILE A 123 -2.30 -12.34 2.20
CA ILE A 123 -3.42 -12.24 3.16
C ILE A 123 -3.33 -13.43 4.12
N ILE A 124 -3.54 -13.15 5.42
CA ILE A 124 -3.66 -14.18 6.45
C ILE A 124 -5.12 -14.16 6.88
N ASP A 125 -5.85 -15.25 6.63
CA ASP A 125 -7.19 -15.45 7.18
C ASP A 125 -7.13 -15.94 8.63
#